data_AF-A0A7Z2VCU3-F1
#
_entry.id   AF-A0A7Z2VCU3-F1
#
_cell.length_a   1.000
_cell.length_b   1.000
_cell.length_c   1.000
_cell.angle_alpha   90.00
_cell.angle_beta   90.00
_cell.angle_gamma   90.00
#
_symmetry.space_group_name_H-M   'P 1'
#
loop_
_entity.id
_entity.type
_entity.pdbx_description
1 polymer ?
#
loop_
_entity_poly.entity_id
_entity_poly.type
_entity_poly.pdbx_seq_one_letter_code
_entity_poly.pdbx_strand_id
1 'polypeptide(L)'
;MKLKFFVAIAAAGFLCGCDRSGAPKIQLDEKFTCSELIEARAINDAVTYGNIWKMPVNAAAKSYGTNTEIESYFKNSVLNNSSLISDIHRKIYEQCVVDSDKSMATAFQEALTQSFEQNKNLPRAGVCVAFNDGRITVESIMEMVVGWEGKLSAQVDPKDPRIRVYQERLEAQCAENPNSSLVTQIQVVTRELTKKEQEKRQYAMDQAKEAFISETKELAEKVSSDVAAGRLPTCAQMVRISADSNSESSKTIDAAVALVTDAALDKLPIDQAAYTRWNIETTARGIEFDSCAEAGGNIADAVAQYNWSKEDVGPWAEKNQHLVQQEMTRRSRDENSEL
;
A
#
# COMPACT_ATOMS: atom_id res chain seq x y z
N MET A 1 2.68 -65.93 29.11
CA MET A 1 1.38 -65.29 29.48
C MET A 1 1.65 -64.29 30.59
N LYS A 2 1.12 -63.05 30.45
CA LYS A 2 1.18 -61.86 31.36
C LYS A 2 1.75 -60.66 30.59
N LEU A 3 0.86 -59.96 29.88
CA LEU A 3 0.18 -58.71 30.26
C LEU A 3 1.07 -57.48 30.05
N LYS A 4 0.87 -56.81 28.92
CA LYS A 4 1.39 -55.48 28.60
C LYS A 4 0.63 -54.46 29.45
N PHE A 5 1.33 -53.70 30.29
CA PHE A 5 0.81 -52.51 30.93
C PHE A 5 0.65 -51.41 29.87
N PHE A 6 -0.60 -51.13 29.47
CA PHE A 6 -0.95 -49.86 28.86
C PHE A 6 -1.24 -48.87 29.98
N VAL A 7 -0.37 -47.87 30.13
CA VAL A 7 -0.67 -46.66 30.89
C VAL A 7 -1.64 -45.85 30.04
N ALA A 8 -2.94 -45.99 30.34
CA ALA A 8 -3.95 -45.07 29.84
C ALA A 8 -3.77 -43.74 30.57
N ILE A 9 -3.23 -42.74 29.88
CA ILE A 9 -3.34 -41.34 30.29
C ILE A 9 -4.82 -41.01 30.14
N ALA A 10 -5.55 -41.08 31.25
CA ALA A 10 -6.86 -40.47 31.38
C ALA A 10 -6.64 -38.95 31.31
N ALA A 11 -6.64 -38.41 30.09
CA ALA A 11 -6.92 -37.01 29.87
C ALA A 11 -8.35 -36.80 30.37
N ALA A 12 -8.47 -36.29 31.60
CA ALA A 12 -9.70 -35.76 32.12
C ALA A 12 -10.07 -34.56 31.24
N GLY A 13 -10.82 -34.82 30.17
CA GLY A 13 -11.53 -33.82 29.43
C GLY A 13 -12.51 -33.14 30.38
N PHE A 14 -12.16 -31.94 30.84
CA PHE A 14 -13.15 -30.96 31.25
C PHE A 14 -13.85 -30.43 29.99
N LEU A 15 -14.61 -31.30 29.34
CA LEU A 15 -15.65 -30.96 28.37
C LEU A 15 -16.98 -31.09 29.11
N CYS A 16 -17.31 -30.06 29.89
CA CYS A 16 -18.68 -29.74 30.26
C CYS A 16 -18.82 -28.23 30.11
N GLY A 17 -19.08 -27.80 28.87
CA GLY A 17 -19.65 -26.50 28.59
C GLY A 17 -21.02 -26.43 29.25
N CYS A 18 -21.06 -25.88 30.45
CA CYS A 18 -22.27 -25.25 30.95
C CYS A 18 -22.38 -23.92 30.20
N ASP A 19 -23.21 -23.89 29.16
CA ASP A 19 -23.81 -22.66 28.64
C ASP A 19 -24.56 -21.98 29.79
N ARG A 20 -23.85 -21.19 30.60
CA ARG A 20 -24.47 -20.11 31.34
C ARG A 20 -24.72 -19.02 30.30
N SER A 21 -25.93 -19.02 29.76
CA SER A 21 -26.40 -18.19 28.64
C SER A 21 -26.50 -16.69 28.97
N GLY A 22 -25.49 -16.12 29.63
CA GLY A 22 -25.49 -14.72 30.06
C GLY A 22 -24.13 -14.27 30.58
N ALA A 23 -23.98 -12.95 30.70
CA ALA A 23 -22.78 -12.34 31.24
C ALA A 23 -22.47 -12.88 32.65
N PRO A 24 -21.19 -13.18 32.97
CA PRO A 24 -20.80 -13.63 34.31
C PRO A 24 -21.20 -12.62 35.40
N LYS A 25 -21.25 -13.06 36.66
CA LYS A 25 -21.47 -12.13 37.76
C LYS A 25 -20.25 -11.23 37.95
N ILE A 26 -20.48 -9.95 38.23
CA ILE A 26 -19.44 -8.99 38.63
C ILE A 26 -19.44 -8.81 40.15
N GLN A 27 -18.27 -8.53 40.72
CA GLN A 27 -18.16 -8.14 42.12
C GLN A 27 -18.49 -6.66 42.27
N LEU A 28 -19.75 -6.37 42.58
CA LEU A 28 -20.26 -5.05 42.94
C LEU A 28 -21.23 -5.24 44.11
N ASP A 29 -21.24 -4.32 45.08
CA ASP A 29 -22.20 -4.39 46.19
C ASP A 29 -23.64 -4.29 45.63
N GLU A 30 -24.46 -5.31 45.91
CA GLU A 30 -25.84 -5.42 45.41
C GLU A 30 -26.74 -4.31 45.97
N LYS A 31 -26.30 -3.57 46.99
CA LYS A 31 -27.01 -2.41 47.56
C LYS A 31 -27.01 -1.18 46.64
N PHE A 32 -26.12 -1.11 45.64
CA PHE A 32 -26.18 -0.06 44.62
C PHE A 32 -27.29 -0.38 43.62
N THR A 33 -28.41 0.33 43.74
CA THR A 33 -29.63 0.08 42.96
C THR A 33 -29.78 1.09 41.81
N CYS A 34 -30.66 0.74 40.87
CA CYS A 34 -31.04 1.58 39.74
C CYS A 34 -31.71 2.90 40.17
N SER A 35 -32.30 2.97 41.35
CA SER A 35 -32.92 4.17 41.91
C SER A 35 -31.95 5.36 41.96
N GLU A 36 -30.70 5.14 42.40
CA GLU A 36 -29.67 6.18 42.50
C GLU A 36 -29.28 6.74 41.13
N LEU A 37 -29.24 5.88 40.09
CA LEU A 37 -28.96 6.31 38.72
C LEU A 37 -30.10 7.17 38.16
N ILE A 38 -31.35 6.78 38.41
CA ILE A 38 -32.54 7.50 37.95
C ILE A 38 -32.65 8.86 38.64
N GLU A 39 -32.45 8.89 39.96
CA GLU A 39 -32.48 10.13 40.75
C GLU A 39 -31.42 11.13 40.27
N ALA A 40 -30.17 10.68 40.13
CA ALA A 40 -29.07 11.51 39.62
C ALA A 40 -29.40 12.11 38.23
N ARG A 41 -30.06 11.35 37.37
CA ARG A 41 -30.53 11.85 36.06
C ARG A 41 -31.67 12.87 36.22
N ALA A 42 -32.64 12.61 37.09
CA ALA A 42 -33.81 13.46 37.29
C ALA A 42 -33.43 14.85 37.82
N ILE A 43 -32.41 14.94 38.67
CA ILE A 43 -31.90 16.22 39.21
C ILE A 43 -30.82 16.87 38.33
N ASN A 44 -30.52 16.31 37.16
CA ASN A 44 -29.45 16.74 36.24
C ASN A 44 -28.04 16.74 36.86
N ASP A 45 -27.75 15.84 37.81
CA ASP A 45 -26.39 15.65 38.34
C ASP A 45 -25.58 14.74 37.40
N ALA A 46 -24.97 15.35 36.38
CA ALA A 46 -24.19 14.65 35.37
C ALA A 46 -22.97 13.91 35.93
N VAL A 47 -22.36 14.41 37.01
CA VAL A 47 -21.16 13.81 37.60
C VAL A 47 -21.54 12.53 38.33
N THR A 48 -22.54 12.59 39.20
CA THR A 48 -23.02 11.43 39.94
C THR A 48 -23.61 10.39 39.00
N TYR A 49 -24.46 10.82 38.04
CA TYR A 49 -24.97 9.94 36.99
C TYR A 49 -23.83 9.21 36.26
N GLY A 50 -22.83 9.98 35.81
CA GLY A 50 -21.66 9.48 35.10
C GLY A 50 -20.85 8.46 35.90
N ASN A 51 -20.72 8.67 37.21
CA ASN A 51 -20.03 7.74 38.10
C ASN A 51 -20.82 6.45 38.30
N ILE A 52 -22.15 6.55 38.52
CA ILE A 52 -23.00 5.40 38.84
C ILE A 52 -23.04 4.39 37.70
N TRP A 53 -23.36 4.81 36.46
CA TRP A 53 -23.46 3.84 35.37
C TRP A 53 -22.11 3.21 34.99
N LYS A 54 -21.00 3.92 35.25
CA LYS A 54 -19.64 3.40 35.00
C LYS A 54 -19.16 2.42 36.08
N MET A 55 -19.72 2.43 37.28
CA MET A 55 -19.33 1.52 38.36
C MET A 55 -19.36 0.04 37.94
N PRO A 56 -20.47 -0.52 37.41
CA PRO A 56 -20.50 -1.92 36.99
C PRO A 56 -19.58 -2.19 35.80
N VAL A 57 -19.42 -1.24 34.87
CA VAL A 57 -18.49 -1.37 33.73
C VAL A 57 -17.04 -1.48 34.23
N ASN A 58 -16.64 -0.64 35.19
CA ASN A 58 -15.31 -0.67 35.78
C ASN A 58 -15.07 -1.93 36.61
N ALA A 59 -16.08 -2.41 37.33
CA ALA A 59 -16.01 -3.67 38.06
C ALA A 59 -15.83 -4.86 37.10
N ALA A 60 -16.59 -4.90 36.00
CA ALA A 60 -16.42 -5.89 34.93
C ALA A 60 -15.03 -5.80 34.30
N ALA A 61 -14.54 -4.60 33.99
CA ALA A 61 -13.21 -4.41 33.38
C ALA A 61 -12.08 -4.97 34.24
N LYS A 62 -12.22 -4.92 35.58
CA LYS A 62 -11.26 -5.49 36.54
C LYS A 62 -11.42 -6.99 36.73
N SER A 63 -12.63 -7.53 36.69
CA SER A 63 -12.93 -8.92 37.05
C SER A 63 -13.00 -9.88 35.87
N TYR A 64 -13.43 -9.43 34.70
CA TYR A 64 -13.54 -10.27 33.51
C TYR A 64 -12.18 -10.50 32.87
N GLY A 65 -11.93 -11.79 32.59
CA GLY A 65 -10.83 -12.25 31.76
C GLY A 65 -11.26 -12.37 30.30
N THR A 66 -10.87 -13.46 29.65
CA THR A 66 -11.29 -13.83 28.29
C THR A 66 -11.71 -15.31 28.23
N ASN A 67 -12.23 -15.84 29.34
CA ASN A 67 -12.51 -17.27 29.46
C ASN A 67 -13.81 -17.67 28.75
N THR A 68 -14.70 -16.70 28.55
CA THR A 68 -15.93 -16.86 27.78
C THR A 68 -15.95 -15.90 26.60
N GLU A 69 -16.77 -16.21 25.60
CA GLU A 69 -16.94 -15.33 24.44
C GLU A 69 -17.50 -13.96 24.84
N ILE A 70 -18.46 -13.90 25.77
CA ILE A 70 -19.05 -12.64 26.23
C ILE A 70 -18.06 -11.78 27.05
N GLU A 71 -17.17 -12.39 27.83
CA GLU A 71 -16.06 -11.68 28.48
C GLU A 71 -15.09 -11.12 27.44
N SER A 72 -14.76 -11.92 26.42
CA SER A 72 -13.89 -11.51 25.33
C SER A 72 -14.50 -10.38 24.51
N TYR A 73 -15.79 -10.46 24.18
CA TYR A 73 -16.56 -9.39 23.56
C TYR A 73 -16.50 -8.11 24.40
N PHE A 74 -16.72 -8.21 25.71
CA PHE A 74 -16.65 -7.05 26.59
C PHE A 74 -15.24 -6.43 26.60
N LYS A 75 -14.20 -7.23 26.82
CA LYS A 75 -12.83 -6.75 26.98
C LYS A 75 -12.22 -6.25 25.68
N ASN A 76 -12.46 -6.93 24.57
CA ASN A 76 -11.78 -6.67 23.31
C ASN A 76 -12.60 -5.83 22.33
N SER A 77 -13.93 -5.91 22.38
CA SER A 77 -14.82 -5.14 21.50
C SER A 77 -15.45 -3.95 22.22
N VAL A 78 -16.15 -4.16 23.34
CA VAL A 78 -16.92 -3.11 24.03
C VAL A 78 -15.99 -2.02 24.56
N LEU A 79 -15.01 -2.35 25.41
CA LEU A 79 -14.14 -1.34 26.05
C LEU A 79 -13.37 -0.46 25.06
N ASN A 80 -13.13 -0.95 23.83
CA ASN A 80 -12.37 -0.25 22.80
C ASN A 80 -13.25 0.45 21.75
N ASN A 81 -14.58 0.40 21.90
CA ASN A 81 -15.53 0.96 20.94
C ASN A 81 -16.55 1.87 21.65
N SER A 82 -16.46 3.18 21.41
CA SER A 82 -17.33 4.18 22.03
C SER A 82 -18.81 3.98 21.70
N SER A 83 -19.14 3.47 20.51
CA SER A 83 -20.52 3.17 20.12
C SER A 83 -21.08 1.99 20.93
N LEU A 84 -20.29 0.94 21.15
CA LEU A 84 -20.71 -0.20 21.97
C LEU A 84 -20.80 0.17 23.46
N ILE A 85 -19.89 0.98 23.99
CA ILE A 85 -20.01 1.53 25.35
C ILE A 85 -21.27 2.37 25.51
N SER A 86 -21.59 3.21 24.53
CA SER A 86 -22.80 4.02 24.53
C SER A 86 -24.07 3.14 24.48
N ASP A 87 -24.05 2.07 23.68
CA ASP A 87 -25.15 1.09 23.64
C ASP A 87 -25.34 0.38 24.99
N ILE A 88 -24.26 -0.08 25.63
CA ILE A 88 -24.30 -0.67 26.98
C ILE A 88 -24.88 0.32 27.99
N HIS A 89 -24.39 1.56 28.00
CA HIS A 89 -24.90 2.61 28.88
C HIS A 89 -26.41 2.84 28.70
N ARG A 90 -26.87 2.95 27.45
CA ARG A 90 -28.30 3.07 27.13
C ARG A 90 -29.10 1.88 27.66
N LYS A 91 -28.64 0.65 27.43
CA LYS A 91 -29.32 -0.57 27.88
C LYS A 91 -29.35 -0.70 29.40
N ILE A 92 -28.30 -0.30 30.12
CA ILE A 92 -28.31 -0.22 31.59
C ILE A 92 -29.42 0.70 32.05
N TYR A 93 -29.51 1.89 31.45
CA TYR A 93 -30.57 2.85 31.80
C TYR A 93 -31.97 2.30 31.49
N GLU A 94 -32.15 1.64 30.35
CA GLU A 94 -33.41 0.94 30.00
C GLU A 94 -33.77 -0.11 31.05
N GLN A 95 -32.82 -0.93 31.51
CA GLN A 95 -33.06 -1.91 32.57
C GLN A 95 -33.44 -1.25 33.90
N CYS A 96 -32.82 -0.11 34.23
CA CYS A 96 -33.10 0.61 35.46
C CYS A 96 -34.47 1.28 35.48
N VAL A 97 -34.91 1.88 34.37
CA VAL A 97 -36.23 2.52 34.31
C VAL A 97 -37.38 1.52 34.44
N VAL A 98 -37.16 0.27 34.00
CA VAL A 98 -38.15 -0.81 34.13
C VAL A 98 -38.29 -1.28 35.59
N ASP A 99 -37.19 -1.29 36.34
CA ASP A 99 -37.15 -1.74 37.73
C ASP A 99 -36.10 -0.94 38.51
N SER A 100 -36.56 0.04 39.29
CA SER A 100 -35.69 0.93 40.07
C SER A 100 -35.01 0.24 41.24
N ASP A 101 -35.56 -0.88 41.73
CA ASP A 101 -35.01 -1.62 42.86
C ASP A 101 -33.94 -2.64 42.41
N LYS A 102 -33.82 -2.86 41.09
CA LYS A 102 -32.80 -3.71 40.49
C LYS A 102 -31.40 -3.22 40.84
N SER A 103 -30.50 -4.14 41.17
CA SER A 103 -29.09 -3.79 41.39
C SER A 103 -28.42 -3.34 40.08
N MET A 104 -27.50 -2.38 40.19
CA MET A 104 -26.68 -1.91 39.06
C MET A 104 -25.85 -3.05 38.43
N ALA A 105 -25.47 -4.06 39.22
CA ALA A 105 -24.77 -5.23 38.74
C ALA A 105 -25.64 -6.11 37.84
N THR A 106 -26.89 -6.36 38.25
CA THR A 106 -27.85 -7.15 37.47
C THR A 106 -28.25 -6.40 36.19
N ALA A 107 -28.54 -5.11 36.29
CA ALA A 107 -28.86 -4.26 35.13
C ALA A 107 -27.73 -4.28 34.08
N PHE A 108 -26.47 -4.22 34.52
CA PHE A 108 -25.31 -4.35 33.64
C PHE A 108 -25.19 -5.74 33.00
N GLN A 109 -25.37 -6.83 33.76
CA GLN A 109 -25.27 -8.19 33.22
C GLN A 109 -26.30 -8.44 32.11
N GLU A 110 -27.54 -8.00 32.33
CA GLU A 110 -28.61 -8.08 31.33
C GLU A 110 -28.30 -7.20 30.11
N ALA A 111 -27.84 -5.96 30.33
CA ALA A 111 -27.44 -5.06 29.24
C ALA A 111 -26.31 -5.63 28.39
N LEU A 112 -25.27 -6.20 29.01
CA LEU A 112 -24.15 -6.83 28.32
C LEU A 112 -24.60 -8.08 27.56
N THR A 113 -25.46 -8.91 28.16
CA THR A 113 -26.01 -10.10 27.50
C THR A 113 -26.81 -9.71 26.27
N GLN A 114 -27.70 -8.71 26.37
CA GLN A 114 -28.46 -8.21 25.23
C GLN A 114 -27.57 -7.64 24.12
N SER A 115 -26.56 -6.85 24.49
CA SER A 115 -25.62 -6.29 23.52
C SER A 115 -24.80 -7.37 22.83
N PHE A 116 -24.34 -8.39 23.59
CA PHE A 116 -23.61 -9.53 23.04
C PHE A 116 -24.45 -10.31 22.05
N GLU A 117 -25.68 -10.70 22.40
CA GLU A 117 -26.57 -11.45 21.49
C GLU A 117 -26.87 -10.69 20.19
N GLN A 118 -26.96 -9.36 20.26
CA GLN A 118 -27.18 -8.51 19.08
C GLN A 118 -25.95 -8.38 18.18
N ASN A 119 -24.74 -8.56 18.71
CA ASN A 119 -23.50 -8.18 18.04
C ASN A 119 -22.51 -9.33 17.81
N LYS A 120 -22.66 -10.49 18.47
CA LYS A 120 -21.69 -11.59 18.45
C LYS A 120 -21.40 -12.17 17.06
N ASN A 121 -22.35 -12.01 16.13
CA ASN A 121 -22.22 -12.48 14.75
C ASN A 121 -21.95 -11.35 13.74
N LEU A 122 -21.57 -10.15 14.19
CA LEU A 122 -21.27 -9.03 13.31
C LEU A 122 -19.74 -8.82 13.19
N PRO A 123 -19.18 -8.66 11.98
CA PRO A 123 -17.76 -8.38 11.78
C PRO A 123 -17.19 -7.26 12.66
N ARG A 124 -17.98 -6.18 12.81
CA ARG A 124 -17.59 -4.95 13.51
C ARG A 124 -17.47 -5.07 15.05
N ALA A 125 -17.98 -6.15 15.63
CA ALA A 125 -18.18 -6.26 17.06
C ALA A 125 -17.88 -7.66 17.62
N GLY A 126 -17.96 -8.70 16.78
CA GLY A 126 -17.62 -10.06 17.14
C GLY A 126 -16.14 -10.27 17.46
N VAL A 127 -15.85 -11.49 17.92
CA VAL A 127 -14.49 -11.96 18.25
C VAL A 127 -14.08 -13.06 17.27
N CYS A 128 -12.78 -13.35 17.22
CA CYS A 128 -12.21 -14.32 16.29
C CYS A 128 -12.82 -15.72 16.36
N VAL A 129 -13.25 -16.19 17.53
CA VAL A 129 -13.91 -17.49 17.66
C VAL A 129 -15.22 -17.55 16.85
N ALA A 130 -15.97 -16.45 16.75
CA ALA A 130 -17.18 -16.41 15.92
C ALA A 130 -16.88 -16.54 14.42
N PHE A 131 -15.72 -16.03 13.97
CA PHE A 131 -15.26 -16.25 12.61
C PHE A 131 -14.80 -17.70 12.39
N ASN A 132 -13.99 -18.25 13.30
CA ASN A 132 -13.51 -19.64 13.22
C ASN A 132 -14.67 -20.66 13.26
N ASP A 133 -15.75 -20.35 14.00
CA ASP A 133 -16.97 -21.16 14.07
C ASP A 133 -17.86 -21.03 12.81
N GLY A 134 -17.50 -20.16 11.86
CA GLY A 134 -18.28 -19.87 10.66
C GLY A 134 -19.53 -19.01 10.90
N ARG A 135 -19.71 -18.44 12.10
CA ARG A 135 -20.82 -17.51 12.40
C ARG A 135 -20.66 -16.16 11.74
N ILE A 136 -19.43 -15.78 11.40
CA ILE A 136 -19.09 -14.59 10.62
C ILE A 136 -18.36 -15.07 9.36
N THR A 137 -18.86 -14.70 8.18
CA THR A 137 -18.27 -15.15 6.91
C THR A 137 -17.28 -14.14 6.36
N VAL A 138 -16.32 -14.60 5.54
CA VAL A 138 -15.33 -13.71 4.92
C VAL A 138 -15.99 -12.69 3.99
N GLU A 139 -17.10 -13.01 3.33
CA GLU A 139 -17.83 -12.08 2.47
C GLU A 139 -18.33 -10.87 3.27
N SER A 140 -18.93 -11.10 4.44
CA SER A 140 -19.39 -10.02 5.33
C SER A 140 -18.25 -9.13 5.85
N ILE A 141 -17.06 -9.70 5.99
CA ILE A 141 -15.84 -8.98 6.35
C ILE A 141 -15.35 -8.14 5.18
N MET A 142 -15.36 -8.69 3.96
CA MET A 142 -14.89 -8.00 2.77
C MET A 142 -15.74 -6.78 2.43
N GLU A 143 -17.05 -6.82 2.66
CA GLU A 143 -17.92 -5.64 2.56
C GLU A 143 -17.45 -4.50 3.48
N MET A 144 -17.05 -4.84 4.71
CA MET A 144 -16.49 -3.89 5.67
C MET A 144 -15.14 -3.33 5.22
N VAL A 145 -14.24 -4.19 4.74
CA VAL A 145 -12.91 -3.80 4.26
C VAL A 145 -13.01 -2.87 3.05
N VAL A 146 -13.88 -3.17 2.09
CA VAL A 146 -14.14 -2.31 0.93
C VAL A 146 -14.66 -0.93 1.36
N GLY A 147 -15.55 -0.89 2.36
CA GLY A 147 -16.01 0.35 2.97
C GLY A 147 -14.87 1.18 3.58
N TRP A 148 -13.91 0.54 4.26
CA TRP A 148 -12.72 1.22 4.82
C TRP A 148 -11.77 1.76 3.76
N GLU A 149 -11.64 1.08 2.63
CA GLU A 149 -10.83 1.54 1.49
C GLU A 149 -11.47 2.73 0.74
N GLY A 150 -12.66 3.18 1.16
CA GLY A 150 -13.36 4.32 0.54
C GLY A 150 -14.02 3.99 -0.80
N LYS A 151 -14.10 2.71 -1.18
CA LYS A 151 -14.74 2.25 -2.42
C LYS A 151 -16.21 1.95 -2.17
N LEU A 152 -17.00 2.99 -1.85
CA LEU A 152 -18.42 2.90 -1.47
C LEU A 152 -19.35 2.23 -2.52
N SER A 153 -18.85 1.94 -3.73
CA SER A 153 -19.60 1.32 -4.83
C SER A 153 -19.03 -0.01 -5.33
N ALA A 154 -17.95 -0.54 -4.75
CA ALA A 154 -17.40 -1.82 -5.17
C ALA A 154 -18.20 -2.96 -4.53
N GLN A 155 -19.07 -3.61 -5.30
CA GLN A 155 -19.54 -4.95 -4.90
C GLN A 155 -18.32 -5.85 -4.76
N VAL A 156 -18.23 -6.57 -3.64
CA VAL A 156 -17.22 -7.62 -3.47
C VAL A 156 -17.47 -8.67 -4.55
N ASP A 157 -16.54 -8.83 -5.49
CA ASP A 157 -16.61 -9.95 -6.43
C ASP A 157 -16.26 -11.24 -5.66
N PRO A 158 -17.23 -12.15 -5.42
CA PRO A 158 -16.97 -13.37 -4.65
C PRO A 158 -15.97 -14.31 -5.34
N LYS A 159 -15.64 -14.08 -6.62
CA LYS A 159 -14.63 -14.83 -7.36
C LYS A 159 -13.24 -14.20 -7.29
N ASP A 160 -13.09 -13.08 -6.58
CA ASP A 160 -11.81 -12.42 -6.45
C ASP A 160 -10.81 -13.35 -5.71
N PRO A 161 -9.71 -13.74 -6.37
CA PRO A 161 -8.72 -14.64 -5.77
C PRO A 161 -8.08 -14.05 -4.50
N ARG A 162 -8.18 -12.73 -4.28
CA ARG A 162 -7.72 -12.06 -3.06
C ARG A 162 -8.55 -12.43 -1.84
N ILE A 163 -9.83 -12.79 -2.01
CA ILE A 163 -10.71 -13.20 -0.91
C ILE A 163 -10.15 -14.45 -0.24
N ARG A 164 -9.73 -15.45 -1.03
CA ARG A 164 -9.14 -16.68 -0.48
C ARG A 164 -7.86 -16.39 0.31
N VAL A 165 -6.98 -15.56 -0.24
CA VAL A 165 -5.73 -15.16 0.46
C VAL A 165 -6.03 -14.40 1.75
N TYR A 166 -7.04 -13.52 1.72
CA TYR A 166 -7.50 -12.80 2.91
C TYR A 166 -8.06 -13.74 3.96
N GLN A 167 -8.93 -14.67 3.55
CA GLN A 167 -9.52 -15.69 4.40
C GLN A 167 -8.46 -16.53 5.09
N GLU A 168 -7.53 -17.13 4.33
CA GLU A 168 -6.45 -17.97 4.87
C GLU A 168 -5.61 -17.23 5.92
N ARG A 169 -5.32 -15.93 5.67
CA ARG A 169 -4.56 -15.09 6.61
C ARG A 169 -5.36 -14.77 7.87
N LEU A 170 -6.64 -14.46 7.72
CA LEU A 170 -7.50 -14.15 8.85
C LEU A 170 -7.78 -15.39 9.71
N GLU A 171 -7.99 -16.55 9.08
CA GLU A 171 -8.11 -17.84 9.77
C GLU A 171 -6.86 -18.14 10.61
N ALA A 172 -5.66 -17.91 10.06
CA ALA A 172 -4.42 -18.07 10.83
C ALA A 172 -4.35 -17.11 12.04
N GLN A 173 -4.61 -15.82 11.84
CA GLN A 173 -4.59 -14.82 12.92
C GLN A 173 -5.63 -15.12 14.02
N CYS A 174 -6.83 -15.54 13.61
CA CYS A 174 -7.91 -15.87 14.52
C CYS A 174 -7.73 -17.24 15.20
N ALA A 175 -7.02 -18.19 14.60
CA ALA A 175 -6.64 -19.44 15.25
C ALA A 175 -5.60 -19.21 16.36
N GLU A 176 -4.66 -18.29 16.14
CA GLU A 176 -3.66 -17.92 17.16
C GLU A 176 -4.29 -17.18 18.35
N ASN A 177 -5.29 -16.32 18.09
CA ASN A 177 -5.91 -15.48 19.12
C ASN A 177 -7.46 -15.49 19.03
N PRO A 178 -8.12 -16.61 19.39
CA PRO A 178 -9.56 -16.79 19.19
C PRO A 178 -10.43 -15.79 19.97
N ASN A 179 -9.94 -15.28 21.10
CA ASN A 179 -10.66 -14.32 21.92
C ASN A 179 -10.47 -12.86 21.47
N SER A 180 -9.58 -12.59 20.51
CA SER A 180 -9.31 -11.23 20.05
C SER A 180 -10.51 -10.62 19.33
N SER A 181 -10.57 -9.28 19.32
CA SER A 181 -11.51 -8.53 18.49
C SER A 181 -11.29 -8.87 17.03
N LEU A 182 -12.35 -9.28 16.32
CA LEU A 182 -12.26 -9.63 14.91
C LEU A 182 -11.84 -8.41 14.07
N VAL A 183 -12.38 -7.22 14.38
CA VAL A 183 -11.99 -5.96 13.72
C VAL A 183 -10.50 -5.70 13.80
N THR A 184 -9.88 -5.97 14.96
CA THR A 184 -8.44 -5.80 15.13
C THR A 184 -7.67 -6.72 14.20
N GLN A 185 -8.07 -7.99 14.08
CA GLN A 185 -7.39 -8.92 13.16
C GLN A 185 -7.65 -8.60 11.70
N ILE A 186 -8.85 -8.16 11.33
CA ILE A 186 -9.16 -7.62 9.99
C ILE A 186 -8.18 -6.49 9.66
N GLN A 187 -7.97 -5.53 10.56
CA GLN A 187 -7.03 -4.43 10.34
C GLN A 187 -5.58 -4.90 10.19
N VAL A 188 -5.15 -5.89 10.98
CA VAL A 188 -3.81 -6.48 10.87
C VAL A 188 -3.61 -7.13 9.50
N VAL A 189 -4.53 -8.01 9.09
CA VAL A 189 -4.47 -8.73 7.81
C VAL A 189 -4.51 -7.74 6.64
N THR A 190 -5.41 -6.76 6.67
CA THR A 190 -5.49 -5.73 5.63
C THR A 190 -4.16 -4.99 5.50
N ARG A 191 -3.56 -4.53 6.60
CA ARG A 191 -2.26 -3.83 6.57
C ARG A 191 -1.14 -4.73 6.03
N GLU A 192 -1.08 -5.99 6.45
CA GLU A 192 -0.05 -6.93 6.00
C GLU A 192 -0.15 -7.15 4.48
N LEU A 193 -1.35 -7.39 3.96
CA LEU A 193 -1.58 -7.65 2.54
C LEU A 193 -1.32 -6.41 1.70
N THR A 194 -1.78 -5.23 2.13
CA THR A 194 -1.49 -3.97 1.44
C THR A 194 0.01 -3.72 1.37
N LYS A 195 0.74 -3.94 2.48
CA LYS A 195 2.20 -3.76 2.51
C LYS A 195 2.90 -4.73 1.55
N LYS A 196 2.54 -6.01 1.55
CA LYS A 196 3.10 -7.01 0.62
C LYS A 196 2.82 -6.67 -0.84
N GLU A 197 1.65 -6.13 -1.15
CA GLU A 197 1.32 -5.69 -2.51
C GLU A 197 2.18 -4.48 -2.92
N GLN A 198 2.35 -3.50 -2.03
CA GLN A 198 3.23 -2.35 -2.26
C GLN A 198 4.68 -2.78 -2.48
N GLU A 199 5.21 -3.68 -1.65
CA GLU A 199 6.57 -4.21 -1.80
C GLU A 199 6.76 -4.94 -3.14
N LYS A 200 5.78 -5.75 -3.57
CA LYS A 200 5.84 -6.42 -4.87
C LYS A 200 5.81 -5.43 -6.04
N ARG A 201 4.98 -4.39 -5.96
CA ARG A 201 4.92 -3.35 -6.99
C ARG A 201 6.23 -2.57 -7.05
N GLN A 202 6.79 -2.20 -5.90
CA GLN A 202 8.06 -1.51 -5.83
C GLN A 202 9.18 -2.38 -6.41
N TYR A 203 9.26 -3.65 -6.02
CA TYR A 203 10.23 -4.58 -6.57
C TYR A 203 10.11 -4.74 -8.09
N ALA A 204 8.89 -4.82 -8.62
CA ALA A 204 8.66 -4.89 -10.07
C ALA A 204 9.08 -3.59 -10.78
N MET A 205 8.84 -2.42 -10.16
CA MET A 205 9.31 -1.14 -10.69
C MET A 205 10.84 -1.04 -10.68
N ASP A 206 11.49 -1.50 -9.60
CA ASP A 206 12.94 -1.51 -9.48
C ASP A 206 13.57 -2.45 -10.52
N GLN A 207 13.02 -3.65 -10.70
CA GLN A 207 13.44 -4.57 -11.77
C GLN A 207 13.24 -3.98 -13.17
N ALA A 208 12.10 -3.34 -13.43
CA ALA A 208 11.84 -2.69 -14.72
C ALA A 208 12.82 -1.54 -14.97
N LYS A 209 13.17 -0.78 -13.92
CA LYS A 209 14.17 0.29 -14.00
C LYS A 209 15.56 -0.26 -14.28
N GLU A 210 15.99 -1.31 -13.59
CA GLU A 210 17.29 -1.96 -13.83
C GLU A 210 17.39 -2.53 -15.26
N ALA A 211 16.35 -3.22 -15.72
CA ALA A 211 16.27 -3.73 -17.08
C ALA A 211 16.36 -2.59 -18.11
N PHE A 212 15.61 -1.51 -17.89
CA PHE A 212 15.61 -0.35 -18.76
C PHE A 212 17.01 0.30 -18.87
N ILE A 213 17.73 0.46 -17.75
CA ILE A 213 19.11 0.98 -17.72
C ILE A 213 20.07 0.05 -18.47
N SER A 214 19.96 -1.27 -18.24
CA SER A 214 20.81 -2.27 -18.90
C SER A 214 20.62 -2.22 -20.42
N GLU A 215 19.36 -2.23 -20.88
CA GLU A 215 19.01 -2.12 -22.30
C GLU A 215 19.50 -0.80 -22.91
N THR A 216 19.40 0.32 -22.18
CA THR A 216 19.91 1.62 -22.66
C THR A 216 21.42 1.57 -22.89
N LYS A 217 22.18 0.99 -21.95
CA LYS A 217 23.64 0.87 -22.05
C LYS A 217 24.03 -0.02 -23.24
N GLU A 218 23.40 -1.19 -23.37
CA GLU A 218 23.64 -2.09 -24.51
C GLU A 218 23.31 -1.42 -25.85
N LEU A 219 22.21 -0.67 -25.92
CA LEU A 219 21.83 0.06 -27.12
C LEU A 219 22.82 1.18 -27.45
N ALA A 220 23.28 1.94 -26.45
CA ALA A 220 24.28 2.99 -26.62
C ALA A 220 25.65 2.45 -27.09
N GLU A 221 26.06 1.30 -26.55
CA GLU A 221 27.27 0.57 -26.99
C GLU A 221 27.13 0.07 -28.43
N LYS A 222 25.97 -0.52 -28.76
CA LYS A 222 25.67 -0.96 -30.13
C LYS A 222 25.71 0.22 -31.11
N VAL A 223 25.09 1.34 -30.75
CA VAL A 223 25.10 2.56 -31.56
C VAL A 223 26.53 3.06 -31.78
N SER A 224 27.35 3.07 -30.73
CA SER A 224 28.77 3.43 -30.84
C SER A 224 29.54 2.50 -31.80
N SER A 225 29.29 1.19 -31.72
CA SER A 225 29.89 0.21 -32.64
C SER A 225 29.40 0.36 -34.07
N ASP A 226 28.12 0.68 -34.27
CA ASP A 226 27.54 0.93 -35.60
C ASP A 226 28.17 2.16 -36.24
N VAL A 227 28.37 3.24 -35.46
CA VAL A 227 29.08 4.44 -35.91
C VAL A 227 30.52 4.15 -36.32
N ALA A 228 31.26 3.37 -35.52
CA ALA A 228 32.61 2.95 -35.86
C ALA A 228 32.67 2.11 -37.16
N ALA A 229 31.57 1.41 -37.50
CA ALA A 229 31.42 0.70 -38.77
C ALA A 229 30.89 1.59 -39.92
N GLY A 230 30.81 2.91 -39.74
CA GLY A 230 30.32 3.88 -40.71
C GLY A 230 28.79 3.92 -40.87
N ARG A 231 28.04 3.28 -39.96
CA ARG A 231 26.57 3.21 -39.99
C ARG A 231 25.98 4.20 -38.98
N LEU A 232 25.08 5.04 -39.47
CA LEU A 232 24.37 6.00 -38.63
C LEU A 232 23.15 5.36 -37.97
N PRO A 233 22.90 5.57 -36.67
CA PRO A 233 21.72 5.04 -35.99
C PRO A 233 20.44 5.72 -36.46
N THR A 234 19.32 5.04 -36.26
CA THR A 234 17.98 5.60 -36.46
C THR A 234 17.65 6.59 -35.35
N CYS A 235 16.80 7.58 -35.65
CA CYS A 235 16.31 8.52 -34.65
C CYS A 235 15.49 7.82 -33.55
N ALA A 236 14.78 6.73 -33.87
CA ALA A 236 14.08 5.91 -32.88
C ALA A 236 15.02 5.27 -31.84
N GLN A 237 16.21 4.82 -32.25
CA GLN A 237 17.24 4.35 -31.32
C GLN A 237 17.72 5.48 -30.41
N MET A 238 17.92 6.69 -30.97
CA MET A 238 18.34 7.85 -30.18
C MET A 238 17.27 8.31 -29.19
N VAL A 239 16.00 8.33 -29.57
CA VAL A 239 14.87 8.61 -28.65
C VAL A 239 14.88 7.62 -27.47
N ARG A 240 15.07 6.32 -27.74
CA ARG A 240 15.12 5.30 -26.67
C ARG A 240 16.31 5.49 -25.73
N ILE A 241 17.47 5.91 -26.25
CA ILE A 241 18.67 6.22 -25.46
C ILE A 241 18.45 7.48 -24.62
N SER A 242 17.93 8.57 -25.22
CA SER A 242 17.75 9.86 -24.56
C SER A 242 16.57 9.89 -23.57
N ALA A 243 15.64 8.93 -23.66
CA ALA A 243 14.56 8.77 -22.70
C ALA A 243 15.05 8.33 -21.31
N ASP A 244 16.27 7.82 -21.19
CA ASP A 244 16.86 7.43 -19.91
C ASP A 244 17.49 8.64 -19.20
N SER A 245 16.80 9.14 -18.19
CA SER A 245 17.26 10.26 -17.36
C SER A 245 18.07 9.81 -16.14
N ASN A 246 18.54 8.56 -16.08
CA ASN A 246 19.27 8.04 -14.94
C ASN A 246 20.73 8.52 -14.93
N SER A 247 21.21 8.98 -13.76
CA SER A 247 22.59 9.40 -13.56
C SER A 247 23.64 8.30 -13.81
N GLU A 248 23.26 7.03 -13.69
CA GLU A 248 24.17 5.90 -13.90
C GLU A 248 24.47 5.60 -15.38
N SER A 249 23.55 5.98 -16.27
CA SER A 249 23.69 5.82 -17.73
C SER A 249 24.01 7.13 -18.43
N SER A 250 23.84 8.29 -17.77
CA SER A 250 24.02 9.61 -18.37
C SER A 250 25.34 9.77 -19.11
N LYS A 251 26.49 9.38 -18.51
CA LYS A 251 27.79 9.48 -19.18
C LYS A 251 27.87 8.65 -20.47
N THR A 252 27.32 7.45 -20.46
CA THR A 252 27.30 6.57 -21.63
C THR A 252 26.37 7.10 -22.70
N ILE A 253 25.21 7.64 -22.29
CA ILE A 253 24.23 8.28 -23.18
C ILE A 253 24.83 9.52 -23.84
N ASP A 254 25.39 10.44 -23.05
CA ASP A 254 26.00 11.67 -23.53
C ASP A 254 27.15 11.38 -24.52
N ALA A 255 27.97 10.38 -24.20
CA ALA A 255 29.05 9.93 -25.09
C ALA A 255 28.51 9.36 -26.41
N ALA A 256 27.48 8.51 -26.36
CA ALA A 256 26.86 7.95 -27.56
C ALA A 256 26.19 9.04 -28.41
N VAL A 257 25.46 9.98 -27.79
CA VAL A 257 24.84 11.13 -28.46
C VAL A 257 25.89 12.02 -29.13
N ALA A 258 26.99 12.33 -28.44
CA ALA A 258 28.08 13.10 -29.01
C ALA A 258 28.70 12.38 -30.22
N LEU A 259 29.05 11.09 -30.06
CA LEU A 259 29.66 10.28 -31.11
C LEU A 259 28.79 10.19 -32.37
N VAL A 260 27.48 9.97 -32.24
CA VAL A 260 26.58 9.88 -33.40
C VAL A 260 26.38 11.23 -34.08
N THR A 261 26.42 12.31 -33.30
CA THR A 261 26.33 13.68 -33.79
C THR A 261 27.56 14.01 -34.62
N ASP A 262 28.74 13.68 -34.10
CA ASP A 262 30.02 13.89 -34.78
C ASP A 262 30.07 13.11 -36.10
N ALA A 263 29.72 11.82 -36.09
CA ALA A 263 29.66 11.00 -37.29
C ALA A 263 28.64 11.48 -38.34
N ALA A 264 27.55 12.12 -37.92
CA ALA A 264 26.59 12.73 -38.84
C ALA A 264 27.13 14.03 -39.44
N LEU A 265 27.80 14.87 -38.63
CA LEU A 265 28.41 16.12 -39.06
C LEU A 265 29.61 15.89 -40.00
N ASP A 266 30.35 14.80 -39.85
CA ASP A 266 31.49 14.44 -40.72
C ASP A 266 31.11 14.22 -42.18
N LYS A 267 29.83 13.95 -42.45
CA LYS A 267 29.30 13.86 -43.82
C LYS A 267 29.13 15.22 -44.49
N LEU A 268 29.28 16.32 -43.76
CA LEU A 268 29.14 17.68 -44.26
C LEU A 268 30.51 18.32 -44.53
N PRO A 269 30.59 19.27 -45.49
CA PRO A 269 31.75 20.16 -45.64
C PRO A 269 32.08 20.86 -44.32
N ILE A 270 33.36 21.14 -44.08
CA ILE A 270 33.84 21.59 -42.77
C ILE A 270 33.14 22.86 -42.26
N ASP A 271 32.96 23.86 -43.12
CA ASP A 271 32.29 25.12 -42.77
C ASP A 271 30.81 24.88 -42.44
N GLN A 272 30.18 23.97 -43.16
CA GLN A 272 28.79 23.58 -42.95
C GLN A 272 28.62 22.79 -41.65
N ALA A 273 29.55 21.88 -41.33
CA ALA A 273 29.53 21.12 -40.08
C ALA A 273 29.73 22.04 -38.87
N ALA A 274 30.69 22.97 -38.93
CA ALA A 274 30.91 23.95 -37.88
C ALA A 274 29.67 24.83 -37.65
N TYR A 275 29.01 25.27 -38.74
CA TYR A 275 27.77 26.03 -38.67
C TYR A 275 26.61 25.22 -38.05
N THR A 276 26.39 24.01 -38.52
CA THR A 276 25.32 23.14 -38.03
C THR A 276 25.54 22.76 -36.56
N ARG A 277 26.78 22.47 -36.15
CA ARG A 277 27.11 22.23 -34.74
C ARG A 277 26.81 23.45 -33.87
N TRP A 278 27.21 24.64 -34.32
CA TRP A 278 26.91 25.87 -33.59
C TRP A 278 25.40 26.07 -33.41
N ASN A 279 24.59 25.80 -34.43
CA ASN A 279 23.13 25.83 -34.29
C ASN A 279 22.63 24.80 -33.25
N ILE A 280 23.12 23.57 -33.28
CA ILE A 280 22.76 22.53 -32.30
C ILE A 280 23.13 22.98 -30.87
N GLU A 281 24.37 23.42 -30.65
CA GLU A 281 24.89 23.81 -29.32
C GLU A 281 24.21 25.08 -28.77
N THR A 282 23.71 25.97 -29.63
CA THR A 282 23.00 27.18 -29.22
C THR A 282 21.50 26.98 -29.02
N THR A 283 20.93 25.86 -29.47
CA THR A 283 19.55 25.52 -29.16
C THR A 283 19.41 25.01 -27.73
N ALA A 284 18.37 25.47 -27.02
CA ALA A 284 18.15 25.10 -25.62
C ALA A 284 17.86 23.60 -25.38
N ARG A 285 17.60 22.83 -26.44
CA ARG A 285 17.20 21.42 -26.39
C ARG A 285 18.20 20.46 -27.04
N GLY A 286 19.27 20.96 -27.65
CA GLY A 286 20.15 20.13 -28.46
C GLY A 286 19.42 19.54 -29.68
N ILE A 287 19.83 18.34 -30.11
CA ILE A 287 19.18 17.64 -31.23
C ILE A 287 17.83 17.04 -30.78
N GLU A 288 16.75 17.44 -31.44
CA GLU A 288 15.42 16.84 -31.24
C GLU A 288 15.29 15.56 -32.10
N PHE A 289 15.24 14.39 -31.45
CA PHE A 289 15.13 13.10 -32.13
C PHE A 289 13.68 12.70 -32.46
N ASP A 290 12.69 13.21 -31.73
CA ASP A 290 11.29 12.77 -31.81
C ASP A 290 10.70 12.99 -33.21
N SER A 291 10.84 14.21 -33.76
CA SER A 291 10.33 14.57 -35.09
C SER A 291 10.96 13.72 -36.20
N CYS A 292 12.26 13.43 -36.07
CA CYS A 292 12.99 12.56 -36.99
C CYS A 292 12.56 11.09 -36.85
N ALA A 293 12.29 10.62 -35.63
CA ALA A 293 11.87 9.26 -35.35
C ALA A 293 10.47 8.98 -35.93
N GLU A 294 9.54 9.94 -35.81
CA GLU A 294 8.19 9.86 -36.42
C GLU A 294 8.26 9.72 -37.95
N ALA A 295 9.24 10.36 -38.58
CA ALA A 295 9.48 10.25 -40.02
C ALA A 295 10.25 8.97 -40.43
N GLY A 296 10.66 8.13 -39.47
CA GLY A 296 11.49 6.94 -39.73
C GLY A 296 12.92 7.27 -40.16
N GLY A 297 13.41 8.46 -39.83
CA GLY A 297 14.73 8.96 -40.23
C GLY A 297 15.89 8.43 -39.38
N ASN A 298 17.10 8.82 -39.77
CA ASN A 298 18.35 8.56 -39.05
C ASN A 298 18.99 9.86 -38.54
N ILE A 299 20.07 9.74 -37.76
CA ILE A 299 20.72 10.91 -37.14
C ILE A 299 21.16 11.99 -38.16
N ALA A 300 21.45 11.64 -39.42
CA ALA A 300 21.72 12.66 -40.45
C ALA A 300 20.48 13.49 -40.77
N ASP A 301 19.29 12.89 -40.77
CA ASP A 301 18.03 13.61 -40.98
C ASP A 301 17.75 14.55 -39.81
N ALA A 302 18.04 14.13 -38.57
CA ALA A 302 17.94 15.00 -37.39
C ALA A 302 18.94 16.16 -37.44
N VAL A 303 20.20 15.91 -37.78
CA VAL A 303 21.23 16.96 -37.93
C VAL A 303 20.89 17.92 -39.07
N ALA A 304 20.32 17.43 -40.17
CA ALA A 304 19.89 18.25 -41.30
C ALA A 304 18.82 19.28 -40.91
N GLN A 305 18.01 19.03 -39.87
CA GLN A 305 17.05 20.01 -39.37
C GLN A 305 17.71 21.29 -38.85
N TYR A 306 19.00 21.26 -38.52
CA TYR A 306 19.78 22.41 -38.02
C TYR A 306 20.63 23.06 -39.11
N ASN A 307 20.45 22.64 -40.37
CA ASN A 307 21.09 23.23 -41.54
C ASN A 307 20.18 24.30 -42.18
N TRP A 308 19.91 25.39 -41.44
CA TRP A 308 18.85 26.36 -41.75
C TRP A 308 19.09 27.24 -42.99
N SER A 309 20.35 27.50 -43.39
CA SER A 309 20.67 28.37 -44.54
C SER A 309 22.05 28.06 -45.15
N LYS A 310 22.09 27.29 -46.24
CA LYS A 310 23.35 27.02 -46.98
C LYS A 310 23.99 28.29 -47.57
N GLU A 311 23.17 29.29 -47.92
CA GLU A 311 23.62 30.55 -48.51
C GLU A 311 24.34 31.46 -47.49
N ASP A 312 24.04 31.29 -46.20
CA ASP A 312 24.63 32.08 -45.11
C ASP A 312 25.92 31.47 -44.54
N VAL A 313 26.25 30.22 -44.89
CA VAL A 313 27.41 29.49 -44.34
C VAL A 313 28.73 30.19 -44.66
N GLY A 314 28.93 30.64 -45.90
CA GLY A 314 30.16 31.31 -46.31
C GLY A 314 30.42 32.61 -45.52
N PRO A 315 29.50 33.59 -45.56
CA PRO A 315 29.61 34.81 -44.78
C PRO A 315 29.70 34.58 -43.26
N TRP A 316 29.08 33.52 -42.73
CA TRP A 316 29.20 33.14 -41.33
C TRP A 316 30.59 32.57 -41.01
N ALA A 317 31.11 31.67 -41.85
CA ALA A 317 32.40 31.01 -41.65
C ALA A 317 33.56 32.03 -41.68
N GLU A 318 33.49 33.02 -42.56
CA GLU A 318 34.46 34.14 -42.61
C GLU A 318 34.53 34.91 -41.28
N LYS A 319 33.39 35.09 -40.61
CA LYS A 319 33.30 35.79 -39.31
C LYS A 319 33.62 34.89 -38.12
N ASN A 320 33.52 33.57 -38.29
CA ASN A 320 33.63 32.57 -37.23
C ASN A 320 34.75 31.55 -37.48
N GLN A 321 35.86 31.99 -38.06
CA GLN A 321 37.01 31.13 -38.38
C GLN A 321 37.50 30.30 -37.18
N HIS A 322 37.37 30.80 -35.96
CA HIS A 322 37.71 30.05 -34.75
C HIS A 322 36.86 28.79 -34.54
N LEU A 323 35.55 28.82 -34.86
CA LEU A 323 34.66 27.65 -34.77
C LEU A 323 34.94 26.66 -35.90
N VAL A 324 35.22 27.15 -37.10
CA VAL A 324 35.65 26.32 -38.24
C VAL A 324 36.95 25.58 -37.90
N GLN A 325 37.93 26.30 -37.32
CA GLN A 325 39.20 25.70 -36.89
C GLN A 325 39.01 24.67 -35.76
N GLN A 326 38.06 24.91 -34.85
CA GLN A 326 37.70 23.93 -33.81
C GLN A 326 37.14 22.65 -34.44
N GLU A 327 36.26 22.75 -35.43
CA GLU A 327 35.72 21.58 -36.13
C GLU A 327 36.82 20.82 -36.88
N MET A 328 37.73 21.52 -37.55
CA MET A 328 38.93 20.90 -38.18
C MET A 328 39.77 20.14 -37.15
N THR A 329 39.92 20.70 -35.96
CA THR A 329 40.72 20.10 -34.88
C THR A 329 40.03 18.87 -34.28
N ARG A 330 38.70 18.84 -34.23
CA ARG A 330 37.93 17.65 -33.81
C ARG A 330 38.18 16.49 -34.78
N ARG A 331 37.94 16.69 -36.08
CA ARG A 331 38.13 15.65 -37.11
C ARG A 331 39.55 15.08 -37.17
N SER A 332 40.55 15.94 -37.00
CA SER A 332 41.97 15.53 -37.01
C SER A 332 42.45 14.82 -35.75
N ARG A 333 41.71 14.92 -34.63
CA ARG A 333 41.97 14.10 -33.44
C ARG A 333 41.44 12.68 -33.61
N ASP A 334 40.32 12.53 -34.29
CA ASP A 334 39.71 11.21 -34.51
C ASP A 334 40.58 10.35 -35.45
N GLU A 335 41.18 10.96 -36.49
CA GLU A 335 42.15 10.30 -37.39
C GLU A 335 43.44 9.82 -36.69
N ASN A 336 43.85 10.46 -35.59
CA ASN A 336 45.06 10.07 -34.82
C ASN A 336 44.76 9.04 -33.71
N SER A 337 43.49 8.67 -33.51
CA SER A 337 43.10 7.64 -32.53
C SER A 337 42.99 6.23 -33.14
N GLU A 338 43.12 6.12 -34.47
CA GLU A 338 43.09 4.86 -35.25
C GLU A 338 44.49 4.31 -35.63
N LEU A 339 45.57 4.83 -35.03
CA LEU A 339 46.97 4.37 -35.20
C LEU A 339 47.53 3.70 -33.94
#